data_AF-A0A1F9C389-F1
#
_entry.id   AF-A0A1F9C389-F1
#
_cell.length_a   1.000
_cell.length_b   1.000
_cell.length_c   1.000
_cell.angle_alpha   90.00
_cell.angle_beta   90.00
_cell.angle_gamma   90.00
#
_symmetry.space_group_name_H-M   'P 1'
#
loop_
_entity.id
_entity.type
_entity.pdbx_description
1 polymer ?
#
loop_
_entity_poly.entity_id
_entity_poly.type
_entity_poly.pdbx_seq_one_letter_code
_entity_poly.pdbx_strand_id
1 'polypeptide(L)'
;MRKILLLPFCLARPAQEEIERMAAESGYAVVVARSTAKALNEVRRHMGPGSGEPVRIVGVVCDGRAKKVWAGLLLLKVRQWGKKALGLKVRRIELARVGIVGGTKALFGRRSCNVGFNLADEEGLRRALSGGDTYMRF
;
A
#
# COMPACT_ATOMS: atom_id res chain seq x y z
N MET A 1 -10.86 -0.61 12.83
CA MET A 1 -10.35 -0.89 11.46
C MET A 1 -8.87 -0.61 11.47
N ARG A 2 -8.02 -1.58 11.12
CA ARG A 2 -6.57 -1.36 11.07
C ARG A 2 -6.20 -0.58 9.83
N LYS A 3 -5.32 0.41 9.97
CA LYS A 3 -4.86 1.28 8.88
C LYS A 3 -3.36 1.13 8.72
N ILE A 4 -2.90 0.79 7.51
CA ILE A 4 -1.50 0.56 7.20
C ILE A 4 -1.13 1.42 5.99
N LEU A 5 -0.03 2.16 6.09
CA LEU A 5 0.56 2.92 4.99
C LEU A 5 1.86 2.24 4.57
N LEU A 6 1.95 1.82 3.31
CA LEU A 6 3.15 1.23 2.73
C LEU A 6 3.91 2.27 1.94
N LEU A 7 5.10 2.61 2.42
CA LEU A 7 6.00 3.56 1.76
C LEU A 7 7.15 2.85 1.07
N PRO A 8 7.54 3.26 -0.14
CA PRO A 8 8.74 2.75 -0.78
C PRO A 8 9.97 3.46 -0.19
N PHE A 9 11.05 2.71 0.01
CA PHE A 9 12.32 3.26 0.55
C PHE A 9 12.98 4.33 -0.34
N CYS A 10 12.48 4.54 -1.56
CA CYS A 10 13.07 5.41 -2.55
C CYS A 10 12.60 6.88 -2.45
N LEU A 11 11.69 7.21 -1.54
CA LEU A 11 11.24 8.58 -1.30
C LEU A 11 12.34 9.43 -0.67
N ALA A 12 12.29 10.74 -0.87
CA ALA A 12 13.14 11.68 -0.15
C ALA A 12 12.90 11.64 1.36
N ARG A 13 13.94 11.83 2.17
CA ARG A 13 13.79 11.83 3.64
C ARG A 13 12.77 12.89 4.12
N PRO A 14 12.84 14.16 3.69
CA PRO A 14 11.84 15.15 4.09
C PRO A 14 10.42 14.75 3.70
N ALA A 15 10.26 14.15 2.50
CA ALA A 15 8.97 13.63 2.06
C ALA A 15 8.50 12.45 2.92
N GLN A 16 9.39 11.54 3.33
CA GLN A 16 9.01 10.44 4.23
C GLN A 16 8.53 10.97 5.59
N GLU A 17 9.25 11.93 6.18
CA GLU A 17 8.91 12.53 7.48
C GLU A 17 7.55 13.24 7.44
N GLU A 18 7.28 13.99 6.37
CA GLU A 18 5.98 14.62 6.16
C GLU A 18 4.85 13.59 6.01
N ILE A 19 5.07 12.55 5.20
CA ILE A 19 4.09 11.48 5.00
C ILE A 19 3.84 10.72 6.31
N GLU A 20 4.88 10.48 7.11
CA GLU A 20 4.76 9.85 8.43
C GLU A 20 3.92 10.69 9.40
N ARG A 21 4.10 12.02 9.40
CA ARG A 21 3.26 12.95 10.18
C ARG A 21 1.78 12.87 9.76
N MET A 22 1.50 12.96 8.45
CA MET A 22 0.13 12.85 7.92
C MET A 22 -0.52 11.49 8.23
N ALA A 23 0.28 10.43 8.17
CA ALA A 23 -0.16 9.08 8.50
C ALA A 23 -0.51 8.95 9.98
N ALA A 24 0.32 9.51 10.88
CA ALA A 24 0.06 9.52 12.32
C ALA A 24 -1.23 10.27 12.67
N GLU A 25 -1.45 11.45 12.09
CA GLU A 25 -2.71 12.22 12.24
C GLU A 25 -3.93 11.42 11.77
N SER A 26 -3.76 10.60 10.73
CA SER A 26 -4.83 9.76 10.17
C SER A 26 -4.97 8.38 10.84
N GLY A 27 -4.13 8.08 11.84
CA GLY A 27 -4.11 6.81 12.58
C GLY A 27 -3.55 5.62 11.79
N TYR A 28 -2.65 5.85 10.84
CA TYR A 28 -2.01 4.80 10.02
C TYR A 28 -0.68 4.35 10.61
N ALA A 29 -0.49 3.03 10.69
CA ALA A 29 0.83 2.46 10.93
C ALA A 29 1.66 2.52 9.65
N VAL A 30 2.82 3.18 9.70
CA VAL A 30 3.70 3.34 8.53
C VAL A 30 4.68 2.18 8.45
N VAL A 31 4.77 1.57 7.27
CA VAL A 31 5.70 0.49 6.95
C VAL A 31 6.54 0.89 5.74
N VAL A 32 7.83 1.14 5.96
CA VAL A 32 8.78 1.43 4.90
C VAL A 32 9.28 0.13 4.25
N ALA A 33 8.80 -0.14 3.05
CA ALA A 33 9.08 -1.32 2.26
C ALA A 33 10.47 -1.24 1.60
N ARG A 34 11.51 -1.73 2.30
CA ARG A 34 12.85 -1.98 1.71
C ARG A 34 12.86 -3.19 0.77
N SER A 35 11.98 -4.15 0.99
CA SER A 35 11.73 -5.29 0.12
C SER A 35 10.25 -5.70 0.19
N THR A 36 9.78 -6.44 -0.82
CA THR A 36 8.40 -6.94 -0.83
C THR A 36 8.17 -7.94 0.31
N ALA A 37 9.15 -8.81 0.59
CA ALA A 37 9.06 -9.79 1.67
C ALA A 37 8.94 -9.11 3.06
N LYS A 38 9.78 -8.09 3.32
CA LYS A 38 9.71 -7.33 4.59
C LYS A 38 8.37 -6.62 4.74
N ALA A 39 7.89 -5.96 3.67
CA ALA A 39 6.60 -5.30 3.67
C ALA A 39 5.45 -6.28 4.00
N LEU A 40 5.44 -7.47 3.39
CA LEU A 40 4.45 -8.49 3.67
C LEU A 40 4.52 -9.02 5.11
N ASN A 41 5.73 -9.18 5.66
CA ASN A 41 5.91 -9.63 7.04
C ASN A 41 5.39 -8.59 8.05
N GLU A 42 5.72 -7.31 7.86
CA GLU A 42 5.21 -6.25 8.73
C GLU A 42 3.69 -6.10 8.62
N VAL A 43 3.15 -6.15 7.40
CA VAL A 43 1.69 -6.16 7.19
C VAL A 43 1.04 -7.33 7.94
N ARG A 44 1.62 -8.55 7.88
CA ARG A 44 1.11 -9.71 8.62
C ARG A 44 1.16 -9.50 10.13
N ARG A 45 2.25 -8.95 10.66
CA ARG A 45 2.38 -8.60 12.09
C ARG A 45 1.32 -7.60 12.52
N HIS A 46 1.17 -6.51 11.78
CA HIS A 46 0.15 -5.48 12.04
C HIS A 46 -1.28 -6.00 11.86
N MET A 47 -1.49 -7.02 11.02
CA MET A 47 -2.81 -7.59 10.78
C MET A 47 -3.28 -8.56 11.88
N GLY A 48 -2.34 -9.18 12.60
CA GLY A 48 -2.57 -10.20 13.63
C GLY A 48 -3.27 -11.47 13.10
N PRO A 49 -3.03 -12.65 13.69
CA PRO A 49 -3.86 -13.81 13.41
C PRO A 49 -5.29 -13.59 13.93
N GLY A 50 -6.30 -14.05 13.17
CA GLY A 50 -7.66 -14.25 13.68
C GLY A 50 -8.53 -13.00 13.96
N SER A 51 -8.01 -11.78 13.86
CA SER A 51 -8.76 -10.59 14.33
C SER A 51 -10.09 -10.33 13.62
N GLY A 52 -10.28 -10.81 12.39
CA GLY A 52 -11.48 -10.56 11.57
C GLY A 52 -11.73 -9.08 11.23
N GLU A 53 -10.99 -8.18 11.85
CA GLU A 53 -11.10 -6.74 11.78
C GLU A 53 -10.84 -6.27 10.35
N PRO A 54 -11.66 -5.35 9.81
CA PRO A 54 -11.38 -4.71 8.54
C PRO A 54 -9.99 -4.06 8.53
N VAL A 55 -9.30 -4.16 7.39
CA VAL A 55 -7.99 -3.53 7.18
C VAL A 55 -8.04 -2.62 5.98
N ARG A 56 -7.48 -1.42 6.14
CA ARG A 56 -7.22 -0.48 5.07
C ARG A 56 -5.71 -0.38 4.83
N ILE A 57 -5.30 -0.56 3.59
CA ILE A 57 -3.89 -0.46 3.19
C ILE A 57 -3.78 0.61 2.10
N VAL A 58 -3.02 1.66 2.38
CA VAL A 58 -2.64 2.68 1.39
C VAL A 58 -1.23 2.36 0.93
N GLY A 59 -1.01 2.21 -0.38
CA GLY A 59 0.31 1.92 -0.93
C GLY A 59 0.81 3.06 -1.81
N VAL A 60 1.95 3.65 -1.44
CA VAL A 60 2.68 4.59 -2.31
C VAL A 60 3.56 3.76 -3.25
N VAL A 61 3.29 3.79 -4.56
CA VAL A 61 3.98 2.96 -5.54
C VAL A 61 4.18 3.66 -6.87
N CYS A 62 5.35 3.45 -7.48
CA CYS A 62 5.58 3.79 -8.89
C CYS A 62 4.80 2.84 -9.82
N ASP A 63 4.57 3.28 -11.07
CA ASP A 63 3.81 2.52 -12.07
C ASP A 63 4.35 1.10 -12.32
N GLY A 64 5.68 0.96 -12.38
CA GLY A 64 6.32 -0.35 -12.59
C GLY A 64 6.05 -1.33 -11.44
N ARG A 65 5.99 -0.84 -10.19
CA ARG A 65 5.64 -1.66 -9.02
C ARG A 65 4.13 -1.89 -8.95
N ALA A 66 3.32 -0.93 -9.38
CA ALA A 66 1.87 -1.05 -9.39
C ALA A 66 1.38 -2.23 -10.25
N LYS A 67 1.97 -2.47 -11.43
CA LYS A 67 1.63 -3.65 -12.26
C LYS A 67 1.87 -4.97 -11.54
N LYS A 68 3.00 -5.10 -10.85
CA LYS A 68 3.34 -6.32 -10.07
C LYS A 68 2.42 -6.50 -8.87
N VAL A 69 2.10 -5.39 -8.19
CA VAL A 69 1.13 -5.39 -7.10
C VAL A 69 -0.23 -5.85 -7.62
N TRP A 70 -0.71 -5.33 -8.75
CA TRP A 70 -1.98 -5.71 -9.35
C TRP A 70 -2.11 -7.22 -9.59
N ALA A 71 -1.07 -7.87 -10.14
CA ALA A 71 -1.06 -9.33 -10.29
C ALA A 71 -1.20 -10.06 -8.94
N GLY A 72 -0.49 -9.61 -7.90
CA GLY A 72 -0.62 -10.17 -6.56
C GLY A 72 -1.99 -9.92 -5.93
N LEU A 73 -2.62 -8.80 -6.24
CA LEU A 73 -3.96 -8.44 -5.77
C LEU A 73 -5.05 -9.29 -6.42
N LEU A 74 -4.90 -9.60 -7.72
CA LEU A 74 -5.79 -10.51 -8.42
C LEU A 74 -5.76 -11.90 -7.76
N LEU A 75 -4.56 -12.43 -7.46
CA LEU A 75 -4.40 -13.69 -6.73
C LEU A 75 -5.03 -13.66 -5.34
N LEU A 76 -4.90 -12.54 -4.61
CA LEU A 76 -5.54 -12.36 -3.30
C LEU A 76 -7.06 -12.40 -3.42
N LYS A 77 -7.64 -11.72 -4.41
CA LYS A 77 -9.08 -11.72 -4.67
C LYS A 77 -9.60 -13.14 -4.96
N VAL A 78 -8.90 -13.89 -5.81
CA VAL A 78 -9.24 -15.30 -6.12
C VAL A 78 -9.19 -16.16 -4.85
N ARG A 79 -8.14 -16.01 -4.03
CA ARG A 79 -8.00 -16.75 -2.78
C ARG A 79 -9.12 -16.41 -1.79
N GLN A 80 -9.51 -15.14 -1.68
CA GLN A 80 -10.63 -14.73 -0.83
C GLN A 80 -11.96 -15.28 -1.32
N TRP A 81 -12.20 -15.25 -2.63
CA TRP A 81 -13.37 -15.86 -3.23
C TRP A 81 -13.44 -17.37 -2.92
N GLY A 82 -12.33 -18.09 -3.08
CA GLY A 82 -12.24 -19.51 -2.72
C GLY A 82 -12.54 -19.77 -1.24
N LYS A 83 -12.03 -18.94 -0.32
CA LYS A 83 -12.38 -19.03 1.11
C LYS A 83 -13.88 -18.82 1.34
N LYS A 84 -14.48 -17.83 0.69
CA LYS A 84 -15.92 -17.55 0.80
C LYS A 84 -16.76 -18.72 0.26
N ALA A 85 -16.36 -19.32 -0.86
CA ALA A 85 -17.01 -20.50 -1.44
C ALA A 85 -16.94 -21.72 -0.49
N LEU A 86 -15.87 -21.83 0.29
CA LEU A 86 -15.69 -22.87 1.32
C LEU A 86 -16.34 -22.51 2.68
N GLY A 87 -17.13 -21.44 2.77
CA GLY A 87 -17.75 -20.99 4.03
C GLY A 87 -16.77 -20.43 5.07
N LEU A 88 -15.51 -20.20 4.70
CA LEU A 88 -14.49 -19.69 5.60
C LEU A 88 -14.63 -18.18 5.79
N LYS A 89 -14.39 -17.71 7.02
CA LYS A 89 -14.43 -16.28 7.36
C LYS A 89 -13.40 -15.51 6.53
N VAL A 90 -13.88 -14.56 5.74
CA VAL A 90 -13.08 -13.59 4.99
C VAL A 90 -13.10 -12.24 5.69
N ARG A 91 -11.93 -11.58 5.75
CA ARG A 91 -11.80 -10.25 6.35
C ARG A 91 -11.99 -9.20 5.26
N ARG A 92 -12.64 -8.09 5.60
CA ARG A 92 -12.74 -6.94 4.71
C ARG A 92 -11.37 -6.30 4.51
N ILE A 93 -10.95 -6.11 3.27
CA ILE A 93 -9.71 -5.40 2.92
C ILE A 93 -10.04 -4.26 1.95
N GLU A 94 -9.61 -3.07 2.32
CA GLU A 94 -9.68 -1.86 1.50
C GLU A 94 -8.28 -1.49 1.05
N LEU A 95 -8.10 -1.29 -0.26
CA LEU A 95 -6.82 -0.90 -0.84
C LEU A 95 -6.95 0.43 -1.56
N ALA A 96 -6.03 1.34 -1.24
CA ALA A 96 -5.84 2.60 -1.95
C ALA A 96 -4.40 2.69 -2.47
N ARG A 97 -4.22 3.41 -3.58
CA ARG A 97 -2.93 3.57 -4.25
C ARG A 97 -2.64 5.05 -4.40
N VAL A 98 -1.39 5.40 -4.11
CA VAL A 98 -0.85 6.75 -4.33
C VAL A 98 0.34 6.66 -5.27
N GLY A 99 0.40 7.56 -6.24
CA GLY A 99 1.51 7.65 -7.18
C GLY A 99 2.75 8.31 -6.58
N ILE A 100 3.88 8.11 -7.23
CA ILE A 100 5.10 8.91 -7.01
C ILE A 100 5.13 9.98 -8.10
N VAL A 101 5.35 11.24 -7.73
CA VAL A 101 5.50 12.38 -8.64
C VAL A 101 6.95 12.46 -9.08
N GLY A 102 7.16 12.52 -10.41
CA GLY A 102 8.49 12.52 -11.03
C GLY A 102 9.13 11.13 -11.10
N GLY A 103 9.84 10.84 -12.20
CA GLY A 103 10.41 9.52 -12.50
C GLY A 103 9.44 8.60 -13.23
N THR A 104 9.25 8.82 -14.53
CA THR A 104 8.19 8.20 -15.33
C THR A 104 8.51 6.79 -15.84
N LYS A 105 7.46 5.97 -15.86
CA LYS A 105 7.10 4.91 -16.82
C LYS A 105 8.24 4.15 -17.50
N ALA A 106 8.30 2.86 -17.19
CA ALA A 106 8.67 1.87 -18.19
C ALA A 106 7.74 0.66 -18.08
N LEU A 107 7.32 0.15 -19.24
CA LEU A 107 6.51 -1.04 -19.38
C LEU A 107 7.20 -2.28 -18.73
N PHE A 108 8.53 -2.26 -18.64
CA PHE A 108 9.39 -3.27 -18.00
C PHE A 108 10.63 -2.59 -17.38
N GLY A 109 10.82 -2.66 -16.06
CA GLY A 109 12.10 -2.28 -15.42
C GLY A 109 12.33 -0.79 -15.13
N ARG A 110 13.37 -0.45 -14.36
CA ARG A 110 13.68 0.90 -13.83
C ARG A 110 14.63 1.66 -14.79
N ARG A 111 14.37 2.94 -15.09
CA ARG A 111 15.41 3.84 -15.66
C ARG A 111 15.67 5.12 -14.88
N SER A 112 14.77 5.60 -14.03
CA SER A 112 15.00 6.83 -13.24
C SER A 112 14.32 6.74 -11.88
N CYS A 113 14.79 5.81 -11.05
CA CYS A 113 14.46 5.79 -9.63
C CYS A 113 15.54 6.57 -8.90
N ASN A 114 15.30 7.86 -8.63
CA ASN A 114 16.22 8.68 -7.85
C ASN A 114 16.02 8.36 -6.37
N VAL A 115 16.64 7.27 -5.92
CA VAL A 115 16.51 6.78 -4.55
C VAL A 115 16.88 7.89 -3.58
N GLY A 116 15.95 8.28 -2.70
CA GLY A 116 16.15 9.36 -1.75
C GLY A 116 15.78 10.76 -2.26
N PHE A 117 15.19 10.86 -3.46
CA PHE A 117 14.77 12.14 -4.05
C PHE A 117 13.35 12.11 -4.64
N ASN A 118 12.69 10.96 -4.65
CA ASN A 118 11.33 10.85 -5.18
C ASN A 118 10.31 11.48 -4.22
N LEU A 119 9.23 12.04 -4.77
CA LEU A 119 8.13 12.65 -4.02
C LEU A 119 6.83 11.83 -4.22
N ALA A 120 5.97 11.80 -3.22
CA ALA A 120 4.63 11.23 -3.40
C ALA A 120 3.67 12.27 -3.98
N ASP A 121 2.59 11.82 -4.63
CA ASP A 121 1.46 12.70 -4.93
C ASP A 121 0.77 13.05 -3.61
N GLU A 122 1.04 14.25 -3.09
CA GLU A 122 0.52 14.68 -1.80
C GLU A 122 -0.99 14.80 -1.76
N GLU A 123 -1.61 15.34 -2.83
CA GLU A 123 -3.07 15.45 -2.89
C GLU A 123 -3.71 14.06 -2.95
N GLY A 124 -3.17 13.18 -3.78
CA GLY A 124 -3.58 11.77 -3.82
C GLY A 124 -3.38 11.06 -2.49
N LEU A 125 -2.30 11.39 -1.76
CA LEU A 125 -2.06 10.85 -0.44
C LEU A 125 -3.09 11.33 0.58
N ARG A 126 -3.39 12.64 0.62
CA ARG A 126 -4.41 13.22 1.51
C ARG A 126 -5.76 12.54 1.29
N ARG A 127 -6.18 12.39 0.02
CA ARG A 127 -7.43 11.69 -0.34
C ARG A 127 -7.41 10.22 0.06
N ALA A 128 -6.31 9.51 -0.19
CA ALA A 128 -6.21 8.09 0.14
C ALA A 128 -6.24 7.84 1.66
N LEU A 129 -5.60 8.70 2.45
CA LEU A 129 -5.59 8.62 3.92
C LEU A 129 -6.95 8.97 4.54
N SER A 130 -7.72 9.88 3.92
CA SER A 130 -9.06 10.24 4.40
C SER A 130 -10.15 9.20 4.08
N GLY A 131 -9.84 8.18 3.26
CA GLY A 131 -10.79 7.12 2.90
C GLY A 131 -11.12 7.06 1.40
N GLY A 132 -10.75 8.09 0.64
CA GLY A 132 -10.87 8.16 -0.81
C GLY A 132 -9.95 7.20 -1.55
N ASP A 133 -10.00 7.25 -2.88
CA ASP A 133 -9.10 6.53 -3.81
C ASP A 133 -8.96 5.01 -3.56
N THR A 134 -10.01 4.42 -2.97
CA THR A 134 -10.13 2.98 -2.75
C THR A 134 -10.44 2.31 -4.08
N TYR A 135 -9.44 1.66 -4.68
CA TYR A 135 -9.61 1.00 -5.98
C TYR A 135 -10.02 -0.47 -5.84
N MET A 136 -9.90 -1.06 -4.66
CA MET A 136 -10.36 -2.42 -4.41
C MET A 136 -10.88 -2.62 -3.00
N ARG A 137 -12.01 -3.34 -2.92
CA ARG A 137 -12.68 -3.74 -1.69
C ARG A 137 -13.17 -5.18 -1.85
N PHE A 138 -12.84 -6.04 -0.90
CA PHE A 138 -13.37 -7.40 -0.80
C PHE A 138 -13.48 -7.84 0.66
#